data_AF-A0A8J8L0E3-F1
#
_entry.id   AF-A0A8J8L0E3-F1
#
_cell.length_a   1.000
_cell.length_b   1.000
_cell.length_c   1.000
_cell.angle_alpha   90.00
_cell.angle_beta   90.00
_cell.angle_gamma   90.00
#
_symmetry.space_group_name_H-M   'P 1'
#
loop_
_entity.id
_entity.type
_entity.pdbx_description
1 polymer ?
#
loop_
_entity_poly.entity_id
_entity_poly.type
_entity_poly.pdbx_seq_one_letter_code
_entity_poly.pdbx_strand_id
1 'polypeptide(L)'
;MTTCLTRSAGLALLLLALPASAKEPPKKAEPATQEGIEVPKPPFTDGIFPCTGCHDGKQLKVDTKRRELAMHSEIELKHGTESRWCLDCHDANSRDNLHLASGEKVEFTASYKLCGQCHGDKFRDWRVGIHGKRTGSWNGQKQYLLCVNCHNPHSPRFAALKPMPPPTRPEDIKLTKGGAK
;
A
#
# COMPACT_ATOMS: atom_id res chain seq x y z
N MET A 1 -45.89 66.14 -49.39
CA MET A 1 -46.40 66.90 -48.23
C MET A 1 -45.72 66.38 -46.98
N THR A 2 -45.12 67.32 -46.27
CA THR A 2 -44.33 67.27 -45.03
C THR A 2 -44.82 66.30 -43.95
N THR A 3 -43.96 65.40 -43.48
CA THR A 3 -44.15 64.70 -42.19
C THR A 3 -43.15 65.24 -41.16
N CYS A 4 -43.73 65.71 -40.06
CA CYS A 4 -43.11 66.42 -38.96
C CYS A 4 -42.42 65.43 -38.00
N LEU A 5 -41.17 65.74 -37.62
CA LEU A 5 -40.33 64.95 -36.73
C LEU A 5 -40.59 65.38 -35.27
N THR A 6 -41.12 64.50 -34.43
CA THR A 6 -41.12 64.67 -32.97
C THR A 6 -40.03 63.78 -32.37
N ARG A 7 -38.98 64.40 -31.81
CA ARG A 7 -37.92 63.73 -31.05
C ARG A 7 -38.38 63.51 -29.60
N SER A 8 -38.59 62.26 -29.21
CA SER A 8 -38.60 61.86 -27.80
C SER A 8 -37.20 61.43 -27.39
N ALA A 9 -36.61 62.15 -26.45
CA ALA A 9 -35.33 61.80 -25.83
C ALA A 9 -35.53 60.62 -24.85
N GLY A 10 -35.15 59.42 -25.27
CA GLY A 10 -35.03 58.26 -24.40
C GLY A 10 -33.69 58.27 -23.67
N LEU A 11 -33.72 58.43 -22.36
CA LEU A 11 -32.56 58.33 -21.47
C LEU A 11 -32.15 56.85 -21.37
N ALA A 12 -31.12 56.45 -22.12
CA ALA A 12 -30.56 55.10 -22.05
C ALA A 12 -29.68 54.97 -20.79
N LEU A 13 -30.21 54.29 -19.76
CA LEU A 13 -29.47 53.93 -18.56
C LEU A 13 -28.54 52.76 -18.89
N LEU A 14 -27.27 53.05 -19.15
CA LEU A 14 -26.24 52.05 -19.43
C LEU A 14 -25.83 51.35 -18.11
N LEU A 15 -26.42 50.19 -17.83
CA LEU A 15 -25.98 49.30 -16.76
C LEU A 15 -24.62 48.69 -17.14
N LEU A 16 -23.54 49.28 -16.61
CA LEU A 16 -22.20 48.69 -16.62
C LEU A 16 -22.19 47.43 -15.75
N ALA A 17 -22.37 46.26 -16.38
CA ALA A 17 -22.12 44.99 -15.74
C ALA A 17 -20.62 44.82 -15.50
N LEU A 18 -20.20 44.89 -14.24
CA LEU A 18 -18.85 44.52 -13.81
C LEU A 18 -18.65 43.00 -14.04
N PRO A 19 -17.54 42.56 -14.66
CA PRO A 19 -17.25 41.15 -14.76
C PRO A 19 -16.91 40.62 -13.36
N ALA A 20 -17.73 39.71 -12.86
CA ALA A 20 -17.43 38.95 -11.65
C ALA A 20 -16.18 38.10 -11.92
N SER A 21 -15.06 38.48 -11.31
CA SER A 21 -13.82 37.72 -11.33
C SER A 21 -14.04 36.44 -10.51
N ALA A 22 -14.49 35.38 -11.17
CA ALA A 22 -14.56 34.05 -10.57
C ALA A 22 -13.14 33.59 -10.24
N LYS A 23 -12.78 33.56 -8.96
CA LYS A 23 -11.57 32.88 -8.49
C LYS A 23 -11.70 31.41 -8.85
N GLU A 24 -10.76 30.92 -9.65
CA GLU A 24 -10.66 29.52 -9.99
C GLU A 24 -10.62 28.68 -8.71
N PRO A 25 -11.41 27.59 -8.60
CA PRO A 25 -11.38 26.74 -7.42
C PRO A 25 -9.97 26.18 -7.24
N PRO A 26 -9.48 26.04 -5.99
CA PRO A 26 -8.16 25.49 -5.74
C PRO A 26 -8.08 24.10 -6.40
N LYS A 27 -7.09 23.94 -7.29
CA LYS A 27 -6.76 22.65 -7.89
C LYS A 27 -6.70 21.61 -6.77
N LYS A 28 -7.56 20.60 -6.84
CA LYS A 28 -7.48 19.42 -5.96
C LYS A 28 -6.03 18.95 -6.02
N ALA A 29 -5.35 18.94 -4.87
CA ALA A 29 -3.99 18.44 -4.80
C ALA A 29 -3.97 17.03 -5.42
N GLU A 30 -3.20 16.87 -6.49
CA GLU A 30 -2.92 15.55 -7.03
C GLU A 30 -2.33 14.72 -5.88
N PRO A 31 -2.77 13.46 -5.71
CA PRO A 31 -2.20 12.61 -4.69
C PRO A 31 -0.70 12.51 -4.97
N ALA A 32 0.11 12.98 -4.03
CA ALA A 32 1.56 12.91 -4.12
C ALA A 32 1.96 11.51 -4.60
N THR A 33 2.66 11.45 -5.74
CA THR A 33 3.35 10.24 -6.21
C THR A 33 4.05 9.63 -5.02
N GLN A 34 3.67 8.40 -4.66
CA GLN A 34 4.26 7.72 -3.51
C GLN A 34 5.75 7.53 -3.77
N GLU A 35 6.58 8.36 -3.14
CA GLU A 35 8.04 8.31 -3.23
C GLU A 35 8.54 6.90 -2.90
N GLY A 36 9.27 6.30 -3.85
CA GLY A 36 10.12 5.12 -3.74
C GLY A 36 9.62 3.99 -2.84
N ILE A 37 8.90 3.01 -3.40
CA ILE A 37 8.73 1.72 -2.72
C ILE A 37 9.88 0.86 -3.21
N GLU A 38 10.93 0.77 -2.41
CA GLU A 38 12.20 0.23 -2.89
C GLU A 38 12.85 -0.66 -1.83
N VAL A 39 12.46 -1.92 -1.93
CA VAL A 39 13.32 -3.09 -1.78
C VAL A 39 12.70 -4.21 -2.59
N PRO A 40 13.50 -5.10 -3.19
CA PRO A 40 12.96 -6.35 -3.70
C PRO A 40 12.23 -7.06 -2.55
N LYS A 41 11.08 -7.64 -2.88
CA LYS A 41 10.43 -8.59 -1.98
C LYS A 41 11.47 -9.63 -1.51
N PRO A 42 11.32 -10.21 -0.30
CA PRO A 42 12.15 -11.34 0.09
C PRO A 42 12.23 -12.37 -1.04
N PRO A 43 13.42 -12.95 -1.29
CA PRO A 43 13.55 -13.95 -2.33
C PRO A 43 12.59 -15.11 -2.03
N PHE A 44 12.05 -15.69 -3.09
CA PHE A 44 11.34 -16.95 -2.95
C PHE A 44 12.35 -18.07 -2.73
N THR A 45 11.90 -19.23 -2.26
CA THR A 45 12.70 -20.46 -2.27
C THR A 45 13.23 -20.71 -3.67
N ASP A 46 14.49 -21.15 -3.78
CA ASP A 46 15.13 -21.37 -5.07
C ASP A 46 14.32 -22.34 -5.95
N GLY A 47 14.11 -21.95 -7.20
CA GLY A 47 13.38 -22.77 -8.18
C GLY A 47 11.86 -22.77 -8.07
N ILE A 48 11.25 -22.13 -7.06
CA ILE A 48 9.77 -22.14 -6.90
C ILE A 48 9.05 -21.09 -7.78
N PHE A 49 9.80 -20.12 -8.32
CA PHE A 49 9.26 -19.05 -9.15
C PHE A 49 9.84 -19.14 -10.57
N PRO A 50 9.02 -18.94 -11.63
CA PRO A 50 7.61 -18.56 -11.61
C PRO A 50 6.67 -19.68 -11.17
N CYS A 51 5.64 -19.33 -10.39
CA CYS A 51 4.62 -20.24 -9.88
C CYS A 51 3.80 -20.86 -11.03
N THR A 52 3.65 -20.14 -12.14
CA THR A 52 3.03 -20.64 -13.39
C THR A 52 3.78 -21.80 -14.03
N GLY A 53 5.05 -22.04 -13.65
CA GLY A 53 5.80 -23.23 -14.08
C GLY A 53 5.15 -24.55 -13.67
N CYS A 54 4.43 -24.57 -12.54
CA CYS A 54 3.59 -25.71 -12.13
C CYS A 54 2.10 -25.40 -12.26
N HIS A 55 1.68 -24.16 -12.05
CA HIS A 55 0.28 -23.74 -12.09
C HIS A 55 -0.10 -23.15 -13.45
N ASP A 56 -0.05 -23.98 -14.49
CA ASP A 56 -0.28 -23.57 -15.88
C ASP A 56 -1.76 -23.67 -16.33
N GLY A 57 -2.64 -24.19 -15.49
CA GLY A 57 -4.06 -24.43 -15.79
C GLY A 57 -4.33 -25.62 -16.72
N LYS A 58 -3.29 -26.27 -17.26
CA LYS A 58 -3.39 -27.45 -18.12
C LYS A 58 -3.21 -28.72 -17.30
N GLN A 59 -2.05 -28.91 -16.64
CA GLN A 59 -1.81 -30.11 -15.82
C GLN A 59 -2.44 -29.96 -14.43
N LEU A 60 -2.31 -28.78 -13.82
CA LEU A 60 -2.95 -28.45 -12.56
C LEU A 60 -4.14 -27.54 -12.81
N LYS A 61 -5.35 -28.12 -12.77
CA LYS A 61 -6.60 -27.36 -12.86
C LYS A 61 -6.75 -26.43 -11.66
N VAL A 62 -7.28 -25.24 -11.93
CA VAL A 62 -7.58 -24.28 -10.88
C VAL A 62 -8.70 -24.83 -10.00
N ASP A 63 -8.44 -24.90 -8.70
CA ASP A 63 -9.42 -25.27 -7.70
C ASP A 63 -9.38 -24.24 -6.57
N THR A 64 -10.48 -23.50 -6.43
CA THR A 64 -10.67 -22.44 -5.45
C THR A 64 -11.18 -22.93 -4.11
N LYS A 65 -11.56 -24.21 -4.02
CA LYS A 65 -12.04 -24.79 -2.76
C LYS A 65 -10.87 -25.04 -1.82
N ARG A 66 -11.09 -24.72 -0.55
CA ARG A 66 -10.20 -25.10 0.55
C ARG A 66 -10.10 -26.62 0.65
N ARG A 67 -8.88 -27.12 0.77
CA ARG A 67 -8.56 -28.56 0.79
C ARG A 67 -7.17 -28.79 1.37
N GLU A 68 -6.85 -30.04 1.68
CA GLU A 68 -5.47 -30.43 1.93
C GLU A 68 -4.65 -30.35 0.64
N LEU A 69 -3.43 -29.84 0.75
CA LEU A 69 -2.54 -29.63 -0.39
C LEU A 69 -1.50 -30.76 -0.47
N ALA A 70 -1.30 -31.30 -1.68
CA ALA A 70 -0.26 -32.30 -1.94
C ALA A 70 1.17 -31.69 -1.98
N MET A 71 1.26 -30.40 -2.31
CA MET A 71 2.50 -29.60 -2.35
C MET A 71 2.29 -28.35 -1.49
N HIS A 72 3.37 -27.65 -1.11
CA HIS A 72 3.33 -26.50 -0.20
C HIS A 72 2.88 -26.88 1.23
N SER A 73 3.13 -28.13 1.65
CA SER A 73 2.76 -28.63 2.98
C SER A 73 3.56 -27.97 4.11
N GLU A 74 4.68 -27.34 3.77
CA GLU A 74 5.50 -26.51 4.66
C GLU A 74 4.88 -25.14 4.95
N ILE A 75 3.83 -24.73 4.22
CA ILE A 75 3.15 -23.45 4.41
C ILE A 75 1.94 -23.62 5.31
N GLU A 76 2.02 -23.07 6.52
CA GLU A 76 0.90 -23.02 7.45
C GLU A 76 0.20 -21.65 7.39
N LEU A 77 -1.06 -21.62 6.95
CA LEU A 77 -1.85 -20.39 6.88
C LEU A 77 -2.48 -20.05 8.24
N LYS A 78 -1.76 -19.28 9.05
CA LYS A 78 -2.19 -18.68 10.31
C LYS A 78 -2.69 -17.23 10.14
N HIS A 79 -3.39 -16.96 9.05
CA HIS A 79 -3.94 -15.63 8.76
C HIS A 79 -5.39 -15.75 8.31
N GLY A 80 -6.33 -15.52 9.24
CA GLY A 80 -7.75 -15.70 8.99
C GLY A 80 -8.16 -17.18 8.87
N THR A 81 -7.67 -18.03 9.78
CA THR A 81 -7.69 -19.50 9.70
C THR A 81 -9.02 -20.13 9.32
N GLU A 82 -10.16 -19.52 9.67
CA GLU A 82 -11.50 -20.07 9.35
C GLU A 82 -12.13 -19.45 8.10
N SER A 83 -11.70 -18.24 7.72
CA SER A 83 -12.38 -17.41 6.71
C SER A 83 -11.55 -17.12 5.47
N ARG A 84 -10.25 -17.45 5.50
CA ARG A 84 -9.32 -17.16 4.42
C ARG A 84 -8.69 -18.42 3.85
N TRP A 85 -8.43 -18.36 2.56
CA TRP A 85 -7.78 -19.36 1.75
C TRP A 85 -6.69 -18.72 0.88
N CYS A 86 -5.79 -19.52 0.33
CA CYS A 86 -4.64 -19.06 -0.47
C CYS A 86 -5.06 -18.10 -1.59
N LEU A 87 -6.18 -18.42 -2.24
CA LEU A 87 -6.71 -17.68 -3.40
C LEU A 87 -7.62 -16.52 -3.03
N ASP A 88 -7.65 -16.09 -1.76
CA ASP A 88 -8.21 -14.79 -1.38
C ASP A 88 -7.17 -13.67 -1.50
N CYS A 89 -5.90 -14.04 -1.67
CA CYS A 89 -4.77 -13.14 -1.83
C CYS A 89 -4.04 -13.39 -3.16
N HIS A 90 -3.85 -14.65 -3.54
CA HIS A 90 -3.18 -15.05 -4.79
C HIS A 90 -4.17 -15.21 -5.93
N ASP A 91 -3.82 -14.72 -7.12
CA ASP A 91 -4.69 -14.88 -8.28
C ASP A 91 -4.81 -16.36 -8.66
N ALA A 92 -6.05 -16.81 -8.81
CA ALA A 92 -6.36 -18.22 -9.05
C ALA A 92 -5.85 -18.73 -10.40
N ASN A 93 -5.73 -17.85 -11.41
CA ASN A 93 -5.37 -18.18 -12.78
C ASN A 93 -3.91 -17.81 -13.11
N SER A 94 -3.27 -16.99 -12.29
CA SER A 94 -1.90 -16.50 -12.45
C SER A 94 -1.26 -16.34 -11.08
N ARG A 95 -0.74 -17.43 -10.52
CA ARG A 95 -0.15 -17.44 -9.17
C ARG A 95 1.15 -16.64 -9.03
N ASP A 96 1.70 -16.15 -10.15
CA ASP A 96 2.76 -15.15 -10.17
C ASP A 96 2.27 -13.77 -9.69
N ASN A 97 0.97 -13.59 -9.54
CA ASN A 97 0.31 -12.37 -9.10
C ASN A 97 -0.54 -12.59 -7.85
N LEU A 98 -0.75 -11.48 -7.14
CA LEU A 98 -1.80 -11.33 -6.15
C LEU A 98 -3.05 -10.74 -6.84
N HIS A 99 -4.19 -10.74 -6.14
CA HIS A 99 -5.35 -9.96 -6.56
C HIS A 99 -5.95 -9.18 -5.39
N LEU A 100 -6.58 -8.06 -5.71
CA LEU A 100 -7.38 -7.29 -4.76
C LEU A 100 -8.77 -7.92 -4.60
N ALA A 101 -9.50 -7.49 -3.57
CA ALA A 101 -10.90 -7.87 -3.39
C ALA A 101 -11.81 -7.53 -4.60
N SER A 102 -11.42 -6.58 -5.45
CA SER A 102 -12.09 -6.26 -6.71
C SER A 102 -11.84 -7.28 -7.84
N GLY A 103 -10.88 -8.20 -7.66
CA GLY A 103 -10.35 -9.07 -8.70
C GLY A 103 -9.23 -8.47 -9.54
N GLU A 104 -8.86 -7.20 -9.31
CA GLU A 104 -7.72 -6.58 -9.99
C GLU A 104 -6.42 -7.28 -9.60
N LYS A 105 -5.61 -7.67 -10.59
CA LYS A 105 -4.30 -8.28 -10.37
C LYS A 105 -3.28 -7.25 -9.94
N VAL A 106 -2.45 -7.62 -8.97
CA VAL A 106 -1.33 -6.80 -8.51
C VAL A 106 -0.07 -7.65 -8.35
N GLU A 107 1.05 -7.08 -8.75
CA GLU A 107 2.37 -7.68 -8.56
C GLU A 107 2.70 -7.82 -7.08
N PHE A 108 3.59 -8.77 -6.72
CA PHE A 108 4.07 -8.92 -5.34
C PHE A 108 4.73 -7.66 -4.78
N THR A 109 5.35 -6.84 -5.64
CA THR A 109 5.93 -5.53 -5.29
C THR A 109 4.88 -4.49 -4.91
N ALA A 110 3.60 -4.76 -5.21
CA ALA A 110 2.45 -3.95 -4.85
C ALA A 110 1.59 -4.59 -3.74
N SER A 111 2.13 -5.58 -3.01
CA SER A 111 1.41 -6.29 -1.93
C SER A 111 0.81 -5.38 -0.86
N TYR A 112 1.39 -4.20 -0.60
CA TYR A 112 0.82 -3.20 0.32
C TYR A 112 -0.61 -2.77 -0.06
N LYS A 113 -0.96 -2.77 -1.37
CA LYS A 113 -2.32 -2.45 -1.84
C LYS A 113 -3.32 -3.49 -1.37
N LEU A 114 -2.95 -4.78 -1.42
CA LEU A 114 -3.77 -5.89 -0.93
C LEU A 114 -3.89 -5.84 0.60
N CYS A 115 -2.77 -5.75 1.31
CA CYS A 115 -2.76 -5.73 2.77
C CYS A 115 -3.60 -4.58 3.34
N GLY A 116 -3.52 -3.40 2.69
CA GLY A 116 -4.25 -2.20 3.10
C GLY A 116 -5.77 -2.28 2.96
N GLN A 117 -6.32 -3.27 2.24
CA GLN A 117 -7.78 -3.45 2.15
C GLN A 117 -8.41 -3.85 3.48
N CYS A 118 -7.65 -4.55 4.34
CA CYS A 118 -8.09 -5.00 5.66
C CYS A 118 -7.30 -4.33 6.79
N HIS A 119 -5.99 -4.09 6.60
CA HIS A 119 -5.10 -3.48 7.59
C HIS A 119 -4.94 -1.97 7.35
N GLY A 120 -6.06 -1.25 7.30
CA GLY A 120 -6.10 0.16 6.91
C GLY A 120 -5.33 1.10 7.85
N ASP A 121 -5.34 0.84 9.15
CA ASP A 121 -4.59 1.61 10.15
C ASP A 121 -3.07 1.47 9.93
N LYS A 122 -2.59 0.24 9.76
CA LYS A 122 -1.17 -0.05 9.48
C LYS A 122 -0.75 0.48 8.12
N PHE A 123 -1.62 0.39 7.12
CA PHE A 123 -1.34 0.95 5.80
C PHE A 123 -1.22 2.48 5.84
N ARG A 124 -2.13 3.18 6.54
CA ARG A 124 -2.05 4.63 6.75
C ARG A 124 -0.72 5.00 7.40
N ASP A 125 -0.35 4.32 8.48
CA ASP A 125 0.87 4.61 9.24
C ASP A 125 2.14 4.26 8.43
N TRP A 126 2.08 3.19 7.63
CA TRP A 126 3.17 2.78 6.73
C TRP A 126 3.43 3.81 5.63
N ARG A 127 2.37 4.34 4.99
CA ARG A 127 2.48 5.36 3.93
C ARG A 127 3.22 6.62 4.35
N VAL A 128 3.24 6.92 5.65
CA VAL A 128 3.91 8.09 6.22
C VAL A 128 5.18 7.71 7.01
N GLY A 129 5.59 6.44 6.98
CA GLY A 129 6.81 5.95 7.61
C GLY A 129 6.76 5.81 9.14
N ILE A 130 5.56 5.84 9.74
CA ILE A 130 5.37 5.52 11.17
C ILE A 130 5.47 4.01 11.39
N HIS A 131 4.99 3.21 10.43
CA HIS A 131 5.05 1.74 10.48
C HIS A 131 5.93 1.17 9.37
N GLY A 132 6.61 0.06 9.64
CA GLY A 132 7.59 -0.55 8.74
C GLY A 132 8.96 0.12 8.84
N LYS A 133 9.76 0.01 7.77
CA LYS A 133 11.10 0.58 7.72
C LYS A 133 11.22 1.51 6.52
N ARG A 134 11.54 2.77 6.81
CA ARG A 134 11.87 3.81 5.84
C ARG A 134 13.39 3.94 5.72
N THR A 135 13.90 3.91 4.50
CA THR A 135 15.30 4.14 4.15
C THR A 135 15.42 5.31 3.16
N GLY A 136 16.62 5.60 2.68
CA GLY A 136 16.89 6.72 1.79
C GLY A 136 17.23 8.01 2.53
N SER A 137 16.94 9.15 1.91
CA SER A 137 17.35 10.48 2.40
C SER A 137 16.34 11.09 3.37
N TRP A 138 16.83 11.87 4.33
CA TRP A 138 15.96 12.62 5.26
C TRP A 138 15.07 13.64 4.54
N ASN A 139 15.65 14.44 3.65
CA ASN A 139 15.01 15.52 2.88
C ASN A 139 14.95 15.24 1.36
N GLY A 140 15.07 13.98 0.95
CA GLY A 140 15.08 13.59 -0.45
C GLY A 140 14.21 12.35 -0.71
N GLN A 141 14.62 11.55 -1.71
CA GLN A 141 13.96 10.29 -2.03
C GLN A 141 13.94 9.38 -0.81
N LYS A 142 12.73 8.96 -0.45
CA LYS A 142 12.47 7.98 0.61
C LYS A 142 12.19 6.64 -0.03
N GLN A 143 12.59 5.60 0.66
CA GLN A 143 12.38 4.23 0.27
C GLN A 143 11.61 3.50 1.37
N TYR A 144 10.63 2.68 1.02
CA TYR A 144 9.84 1.92 1.99
C TYR A 144 9.95 0.42 1.75
N LEU A 145 10.20 -0.35 2.83
CA LEU A 145 10.08 -1.81 2.77
C LEU A 145 8.62 -2.23 2.73
N LEU A 146 8.32 -3.32 2.01
CA LEU A 146 7.00 -3.91 1.95
C LEU A 146 6.63 -4.57 3.28
N CYS A 147 5.33 -4.77 3.51
CA CYS A 147 4.82 -5.47 4.68
C CYS A 147 5.49 -6.84 4.88
N VAL A 148 5.71 -7.55 3.77
CA VAL A 148 6.28 -8.90 3.74
C VAL A 148 7.79 -8.95 4.05
N ASN A 149 8.49 -7.81 4.07
CA ASN A 149 9.89 -7.78 4.50
C ASN A 149 10.05 -8.03 6.01
N CYS A 150 9.01 -7.77 6.79
CA CYS A 150 9.03 -8.00 8.24
C CYS A 150 8.01 -9.05 8.67
N HIS A 151 6.86 -9.15 8.00
CA HIS A 151 5.81 -10.09 8.33
C HIS A 151 5.78 -11.26 7.35
N ASN A 152 5.72 -12.50 7.84
CA ASN A 152 5.37 -13.63 6.99
C ASN A 152 3.89 -13.49 6.57
N PRO A 153 3.55 -13.36 5.28
CA PRO A 153 2.15 -13.16 4.85
C PRO A 153 1.21 -14.31 5.26
N HIS A 154 1.73 -15.53 5.45
CA HIS A 154 0.94 -16.67 5.90
C HIS A 154 0.81 -16.76 7.43
N SER A 155 1.70 -16.10 8.18
CA SER A 155 1.66 -16.03 9.64
C SER A 155 2.24 -14.69 10.12
N PRO A 156 1.50 -13.57 9.94
CA PRO A 156 2.09 -12.23 10.06
C PRO A 156 2.37 -11.80 11.50
N ARG A 157 1.77 -12.47 12.49
CA ARG A 157 1.99 -12.15 13.90
C ARG A 157 3.39 -12.59 14.33
N PHE A 158 4.16 -11.69 14.95
CA PHE A 158 5.44 -12.04 15.56
C PHE A 158 5.25 -12.97 16.75
N ALA A 159 6.17 -13.93 16.90
CA ALA A 159 6.30 -14.71 18.12
C ALA A 159 6.65 -13.77 19.29
N ALA A 160 6.10 -14.05 20.47
CA ALA A 160 6.47 -13.32 21.67
C ALA A 160 7.96 -13.56 21.96
N LEU A 161 8.72 -12.47 22.05
CA LEU A 161 10.11 -12.53 22.47
C LEU A 161 10.16 -12.44 23.99
N LYS A 162 11.01 -13.26 24.63
CA LYS A 162 11.34 -13.09 26.03
C LYS A 162 12.07 -11.74 26.18
N PRO A 163 11.59 -10.80 27.02
CA PRO A 163 12.28 -9.55 27.21
C PRO A 163 13.67 -9.81 27.81
N MET A 164 14.65 -9.00 27.39
CA MET A 164 15.94 -8.97 28.07
C MET A 164 15.74 -8.47 29.52
N PRO A 165 16.66 -8.81 30.45
CA PRO A 165 16.67 -8.22 31.77
C PRO A 165 16.60 -6.68 31.69
N PRO A 166 15.99 -6.01 32.70
CA PRO A 166 15.95 -4.57 32.72
C PRO A 166 17.37 -3.99 32.65
N PRO A 167 17.57 -2.83 31.98
CA PRO A 167 18.88 -2.20 31.94
C PRO A 167 19.34 -1.90 33.37
N THR A 168 20.65 -2.02 33.61
CA THR A 168 21.26 -1.61 34.87
C THR A 168 20.96 -0.14 35.11
N ARG A 169 20.49 0.19 36.32
CA ARG A 169 20.21 1.58 36.69
C ARG A 169 21.51 2.40 36.63
N PRO A 170 21.47 3.69 36.24
CA PRO A 170 22.67 4.52 36.15
C PRO A 170 23.54 4.49 37.42
N GLU A 171 22.91 4.49 38.60
CA GLU A 171 23.58 4.39 39.91
C GLU A 171 24.37 3.08 40.11
N ASP A 172 23.95 2.00 39.45
CA ASP A 172 24.52 0.65 39.56
C ASP A 172 25.49 0.32 38.41
N ILE A 173 25.71 1.25 37.45
CA ILE A 173 26.66 1.06 36.35
C ILE A 173 28.09 1.14 36.92
N LYS A 174 28.70 -0.03 37.15
CA LYS A 174 30.14 -0.10 37.40
C LYS A 174 30.88 0.16 36.09
N LEU A 175 31.43 1.37 35.94
CA LEU A 175 32.33 1.72 34.85
C LEU A 175 33.60 0.87 34.94
N THR A 176 33.61 -0.29 34.27
CA THR A 176 34.85 -1.04 34.06
C THR A 176 35.70 -0.27 33.05
N LYS A 177 36.92 0.13 33.43
CA LYS A 177 37.92 0.65 32.49
C LYS A 177 38.26 -0.45 31.48
N GLY A 178 37.56 -0.47 30.34
CA GLY A 178 37.68 -1.48 29.30
C GLY A 178 36.37 -1.62 28.56
N GLY A 179 36.12 -0.70 27.62
CA GLY A 179 34.92 -0.69 26.80
C GLY A 179 34.74 -1.97 25.97
N ALA A 180 33.50 -2.20 25.56
CA ALA A 180 33.08 -3.31 24.72
C ALA A 180 34.04 -3.52 23.53
N LYS A 181 34.53 -4.76 23.38
CA LYS A 181 35.04 -5.26 22.10
C LYS A 181 33.88 -5.59 21.18
#